data_AF-A0A1M4W742-F1
#
_entry.id   AF-A0A1M4W742-F1
#
_cell.length_a   1.000
_cell.length_b   1.000
_cell.length_c   1.000
_cell.angle_alpha   90.00
_cell.angle_beta   90.00
_cell.angle_gamma   90.00
#
_symmetry.space_group_name_H-M   'P 1'
#
loop_
_entity.id
_entity.type
_entity.pdbx_description
1 polymer ?
#
loop_
_entity_poly.entity_id
_entity_poly.type
_entity_poly.pdbx_seq_one_letter_code
_entity_poly.pdbx_strand_id
1 'polypeptide(L)'
;MKAATLIGTLLLCLPMFFSPWTRAGELRPYQLPSQQYHGPYRQSPVQSLPTPSTAPSPREPQVDPQVYEDFRNHALRLTPEQREDLRRALTSKLEQAKRRGTPAEVRHYETLLRTLQTTSP
;
A
#
# COMPACT_ATOMS: atom_id res chain seq x y z
N MET A 1 39.94 -50.16 8.20
CA MET A 1 38.72 -50.53 8.96
C MET A 1 37.55 -49.83 8.25
N LYS A 2 36.85 -50.54 7.34
CA LYS A 2 35.40 -50.90 7.41
C LYS A 2 34.51 -49.70 7.78
N ALA A 3 33.84 -49.06 6.81
CA ALA A 3 32.43 -49.30 6.38
C ALA A 3 31.42 -48.67 7.38
N ALA A 4 30.27 -48.09 7.07
CA ALA A 4 29.41 -48.11 5.89
C ALA A 4 28.39 -46.94 5.93
N THR A 5 27.87 -46.64 4.74
CA THR A 5 26.64 -45.93 4.34
C THR A 5 25.35 -46.37 5.07
N LEU A 6 24.34 -45.47 5.15
CA LEU A 6 22.87 -45.68 4.92
C LEU A 6 22.09 -44.44 5.42
N ILE A 7 21.58 -43.55 4.55
CA ILE A 7 20.28 -43.59 3.85
C ILE A 7 19.11 -43.89 4.79
N GLY A 8 18.39 -42.83 5.18
CA GLY A 8 17.08 -42.90 5.81
C GLY A 8 16.06 -42.14 4.97
N THR A 9 15.55 -42.79 3.92
CA THR A 9 14.39 -42.35 3.15
C THR A 9 13.17 -43.10 3.66
N LEU A 10 12.18 -42.42 4.24
CA LEU A 10 10.78 -42.86 4.36
C LEU A 10 9.94 -41.64 4.78
N LEU A 11 9.36 -40.87 3.86
CA LEU A 11 8.01 -41.05 3.30
C LEU A 11 6.94 -41.36 4.38
N LEU A 12 6.13 -40.37 4.78
CA LEU A 12 4.73 -40.61 5.17
C LEU A 12 3.87 -39.33 5.08
N CYS A 13 2.90 -39.38 4.17
CA CYS A 13 1.57 -38.75 4.22
C CYS A 13 1.38 -37.22 4.33
N LEU A 14 0.99 -36.62 3.19
CA LEU A 14 0.04 -35.50 3.13
C LEU A 14 -1.33 -35.88 3.74
N PRO A 15 -2.11 -34.89 4.18
CA PRO A 15 -3.29 -34.53 3.38
C PRO A 15 -3.27 -33.02 3.04
N MET A 16 -3.20 -32.66 1.76
CA MET A 16 -4.36 -32.12 1.04
C MET A 16 -5.52 -31.68 1.95
N PHE A 17 -5.48 -30.44 2.43
CA PHE A 17 -6.71 -29.72 2.75
C PHE A 17 -7.09 -28.83 1.57
N PHE A 18 -7.78 -29.47 0.63
CA PHE A 18 -8.66 -28.78 -0.31
C PHE A 18 -9.82 -28.19 0.48
N SER A 19 -9.87 -26.86 0.58
CA SER A 19 -11.10 -26.15 0.90
C SER A 19 -11.59 -25.40 -0.34
N PRO A 20 -12.42 -26.02 -1.20
CA PRO A 20 -13.15 -25.26 -2.20
C PRO A 20 -14.35 -24.60 -1.51
N TRP A 21 -14.21 -23.36 -1.06
CA TRP A 21 -15.38 -22.55 -0.72
C TRP A 21 -16.00 -22.03 -2.02
N THR A 22 -16.67 -22.91 -2.78
CA THR A 22 -17.57 -22.48 -3.85
C THR A 22 -18.83 -21.94 -3.20
N ARG A 23 -18.81 -20.64 -2.86
CA ARG A 23 -20.05 -19.91 -2.57
C ARG A 23 -20.67 -19.58 -3.93
N ALA A 24 -21.45 -20.52 -4.45
CA ALA A 24 -22.37 -20.25 -5.55
C ALA A 24 -23.39 -19.23 -5.03
N GLY A 25 -23.17 -17.96 -5.33
CA GLY A 25 -24.18 -16.93 -5.13
C GLY A 25 -25.31 -17.20 -6.11
N GLU A 26 -26.50 -17.48 -5.60
CA GLU A 26 -27.73 -17.54 -6.41
C GLU A 26 -27.88 -16.23 -7.17
N LEU A 27 -27.66 -16.30 -8.49
CA LEU A 27 -28.02 -15.23 -9.41
C LEU A 27 -29.54 -15.19 -9.48
N ARG A 28 -30.16 -14.37 -8.61
CA ARG A 28 -31.57 -14.02 -8.82
C ARG A 28 -31.69 -13.28 -10.15
N PRO A 29 -32.64 -13.64 -11.02
CA PRO A 29 -32.90 -12.87 -12.23
C PRO A 29 -33.28 -11.45 -11.82
N TYR A 30 -32.52 -10.48 -12.32
CA TYR A 30 -32.81 -9.07 -12.12
C TYR A 30 -34.09 -8.74 -12.91
N GLN A 31 -35.21 -8.56 -12.20
CA GLN A 31 -36.43 -8.02 -12.81
C GLN A 31 -36.25 -6.50 -13.01
N LEU A 32 -36.19 -6.08 -14.26
CA LEU A 32 -36.29 -4.66 -14.61
C LEU A 32 -37.67 -4.13 -14.18
N PRO A 33 -37.74 -2.97 -13.51
CA PRO A 33 -39.02 -2.30 -13.35
C PRO A 33 -39.54 -1.95 -14.75
N SER A 34 -40.67 -2.53 -15.13
CA SER A 34 -41.41 -2.15 -16.33
C SER A 34 -41.90 -0.72 -16.14
N GLN A 35 -41.10 0.24 -16.57
CA GLN A 35 -41.51 1.63 -16.68
C GLN A 35 -42.61 1.70 -17.73
N GLN A 36 -43.83 1.77 -17.22
CA GLN A 36 -45.06 1.92 -17.96
C GLN A 36 -44.97 3.25 -18.71
N TYR A 37 -44.73 3.15 -20.01
CA TYR A 37 -44.68 4.28 -20.93
C TYR A 37 -46.05 4.95 -20.95
N HIS A 38 -46.16 6.19 -20.46
CA HIS A 38 -47.31 7.06 -20.71
C HIS A 38 -46.89 8.53 -20.60
N GLY A 39 -47.11 9.29 -21.68
CA GLY A 39 -47.24 10.74 -21.61
C GLY A 39 -46.36 11.52 -22.59
N PRO A 40 -46.95 12.35 -23.47
CA PRO A 40 -46.24 12.97 -24.58
C PRO A 40 -45.35 14.13 -24.14
N TYR A 41 -44.18 14.17 -24.77
CA TYR A 41 -43.16 15.22 -24.82
C TYR A 41 -43.45 16.53 -24.09
N ARG A 42 -42.85 16.70 -22.90
CA ARG A 42 -42.38 18.01 -22.45
C ARG A 42 -40.86 18.00 -22.41
N GLN A 43 -40.26 18.79 -23.29
CA GLN A 43 -38.83 19.08 -23.30
C GLN A 43 -38.43 19.65 -21.94
N SER A 44 -37.73 18.85 -21.13
CA SER A 44 -36.97 19.32 -19.98
C SER A 44 -35.52 19.52 -20.44
N PRO A 45 -34.82 20.58 -20.00
CA PRO A 45 -33.48 20.88 -20.47
C PRO A 45 -32.57 19.68 -20.23
N VAL A 46 -31.72 19.41 -21.23
CA VAL A 46 -30.71 18.34 -21.26
C VAL A 46 -30.12 18.15 -19.87
N GLN A 47 -30.55 17.10 -19.17
CA GLN A 47 -29.85 16.62 -17.99
C GLN A 47 -28.52 16.11 -18.50
N SER A 48 -27.48 16.90 -18.24
CA SER A 48 -26.10 16.55 -18.47
C SER A 48 -25.86 15.13 -17.97
N LEU A 49 -25.49 14.27 -18.93
CA LEU A 49 -25.00 12.92 -18.72
C LEU A 49 -24.05 12.94 -17.50
N PRO A 50 -24.31 12.19 -16.41
CA PRO A 50 -23.33 12.07 -15.34
C PRO A 50 -22.07 11.49 -15.96
N THR A 51 -21.01 12.30 -15.99
CA THR A 51 -19.69 11.86 -16.41
C THR A 51 -19.32 10.60 -15.61
N PRO A 52 -18.71 9.59 -16.25
CA PRO A 52 -18.27 8.40 -15.52
C PRO A 52 -17.39 8.88 -14.38
N SER A 53 -17.86 8.59 -13.16
CA SER A 53 -17.22 8.94 -11.90
C SER A 53 -15.76 8.49 -12.01
N THR A 54 -14.85 9.47 -12.10
CA THR A 54 -13.41 9.23 -12.05
C THR A 54 -13.17 8.37 -10.81
N ALA A 55 -12.78 7.11 -11.04
CA ALA A 55 -12.41 6.20 -9.97
C ALA A 55 -11.47 6.92 -9.01
N PRO A 56 -11.65 6.80 -7.67
CA PRO A 56 -10.76 7.46 -6.74
C PRO A 56 -9.34 7.01 -7.05
N SER A 57 -8.49 7.97 -7.42
CA SER A 57 -7.07 7.75 -7.64
C SER A 57 -6.52 6.91 -6.47
N PRO A 58 -5.70 5.87 -6.70
CA PRO A 58 -5.12 5.09 -5.63
C PRO A 58 -4.44 6.06 -4.66
N ARG A 59 -5.05 6.26 -3.49
CA ARG A 59 -4.52 7.19 -2.49
C ARG A 59 -3.13 6.67 -2.14
N GLU A 60 -2.11 7.47 -2.45
CA GLU A 60 -0.76 7.15 -2.01
C GLU A 60 -0.79 6.87 -0.50
N PRO A 61 -0.02 5.88 0.00
CA PRO A 61 0.04 5.59 1.42
C PRO A 61 0.43 6.87 2.17
N GLN A 62 -0.52 7.44 2.91
CA GLN A 62 -0.28 8.61 3.74
C GLN A 62 0.45 8.16 5.00
N VAL A 63 1.66 8.67 5.16
CA VAL A 63 2.40 8.55 6.43
C VAL A 63 1.72 9.47 7.43
N ASP A 64 1.38 8.94 8.61
CA ASP A 64 0.81 9.73 9.70
C ASP A 64 1.75 10.90 10.06
N PRO A 65 1.27 12.16 10.07
CA PRO A 65 2.07 13.32 10.46
C PRO A 65 2.77 13.16 11.82
N GLN A 66 2.17 12.42 12.76
CA GLN A 66 2.72 12.21 14.09
C GLN A 66 4.10 11.52 14.05
N VAL A 67 4.35 10.69 13.02
CA VAL A 67 5.64 10.01 12.82
C VAL A 67 6.79 11.01 12.67
N TYR A 68 6.56 12.16 12.03
CA TYR A 68 7.61 13.16 11.83
C TYR A 68 7.90 13.95 13.12
N GLU A 69 6.88 14.20 13.94
CA GLU A 69 7.05 14.83 15.25
C GLU A 69 7.79 13.89 16.21
N ASP A 70 7.43 12.61 16.25
CA ASP A 70 8.13 11.60 17.04
C ASP A 70 9.60 11.47 16.59
N PHE A 71 9.85 11.48 15.29
CA PHE A 71 11.20 11.50 14.74
C PHE A 71 11.99 12.75 15.14
N ARG A 72 11.35 13.93 15.13
CA ARG A 72 11.97 15.19 15.57
C ARG A 72 12.37 15.13 17.05
N ASN A 73 11.45 14.65 17.89
CA ASN A 73 11.69 14.48 19.32
C ASN A 73 12.82 13.48 19.60
N HIS A 74 12.92 12.42 18.80
CA HIS A 74 14.03 11.49 18.86
C HIS A 74 15.35 12.15 18.41
N ALA A 75 15.34 12.90 17.31
CA ALA A 75 16.51 13.59 16.76
C ALA A 75 17.13 14.63 17.71
N LEU A 76 16.31 15.27 18.55
CA LEU A 76 16.77 16.17 19.62
C LEU A 76 17.62 15.48 20.68
N ARG A 77 17.40 14.17 20.89
CA ARG A 77 18.09 13.37 21.91
C ARG A 77 19.36 12.69 21.40
N LEU A 78 19.63 12.77 20.10
CA LEU A 78 20.80 12.14 19.49
C LEU A 78 22.07 12.95 19.74
N THR A 79 23.18 12.24 19.94
CA THR A 79 24.50 12.87 19.91
C THR A 79 24.86 13.35 18.50
N PRO A 80 25.83 14.27 18.33
CA PRO A 80 26.27 14.72 17.02
C PRO A 80 26.72 13.57 16.09
N GLU A 81 27.43 12.58 16.64
CA GLU A 81 27.90 11.41 15.89
C GLU A 81 26.73 10.53 15.43
N GLN A 82 25.79 10.20 16.34
CA GLN A 82 24.60 9.42 15.99
C GLN A 82 23.73 10.13 14.95
N ARG A 83 23.66 11.45 15.01
CA ARG A 83 22.94 12.25 14.01
C ARG A 83 23.59 12.18 12.65
N GLU A 84 24.92 12.26 12.58
CA GLU A 84 25.65 12.13 11.33
C GLU A 84 25.50 10.74 10.72
N ASP A 85 25.55 9.68 11.53
CA ASP A 85 25.26 8.32 11.09
C ASP A 85 23.85 8.18 10.53
N LEU A 86 22.85 8.72 11.23
CA LEU A 86 21.46 8.71 10.77
C LEU A 86 21.29 9.50 9.46
N ARG A 87 21.95 10.66 9.34
CA ARG A 87 21.96 11.46 8.10
C ARG A 87 22.51 10.64 6.94
N ARG A 88 23.67 9.99 7.11
CA ARG A 88 24.29 9.13 6.09
C ARG A 88 23.36 7.98 5.68
N ALA A 89 22.73 7.32 6.66
CA ALA A 89 21.78 6.23 6.40
C ALA A 89 20.55 6.71 5.60
N LEU A 90 19.97 7.85 5.97
CA LEU A 90 18.82 8.44 5.26
C LEU A 90 19.18 8.90 3.85
N THR A 91 20.36 9.49 3.66
CA THR A 91 20.85 9.83 2.32
C THR A 91 21.02 8.59 1.44
N SER A 92 21.58 7.50 1.98
CA SER A 92 21.71 6.23 1.25
C SER A 92 20.33 5.67 0.84
N LYS A 93 19.36 5.68 1.76
CA LYS A 93 17.98 5.24 1.48
C LYS A 93 17.27 6.13 0.45
N LEU A 94 17.48 7.44 0.50
CA LEU A 94 16.95 8.38 -0.49
C LEU A 94 17.47 8.06 -1.90
N GLU A 95 18.77 7.85 -2.04
CA GLU A 95 19.36 7.48 -3.33
C GLU A 95 18.85 6.12 -3.83
N GLN A 96 18.66 5.15 -2.92
CA GLN A 96 18.03 3.88 -3.27
C GLN A 96 16.58 4.06 -3.74
N ALA A 97 15.77 4.89 -3.07
CA ALA A 97 14.40 5.20 -3.46
C ALA A 97 14.32 5.90 -4.82
N LYS A 98 15.24 6.85 -5.09
CA LYS A 98 15.36 7.49 -6.41
C LYS A 98 15.66 6.48 -7.51
N ARG A 99 16.61 5.55 -7.28
CA ARG A 99 16.95 4.48 -8.23
C ARG A 99 15.79 3.52 -8.49
N ARG A 100 14.96 3.27 -7.48
CA ARG A 100 13.76 2.42 -7.59
C ARG A 100 12.57 3.13 -8.23
N GLY A 101 12.62 4.46 -8.37
CA GLY A 101 11.52 5.25 -8.91
C GLY A 101 10.30 5.30 -7.97
N THR A 102 10.51 5.27 -6.65
CA THR A 102 9.43 5.28 -5.64
C THR A 102 9.24 6.69 -5.06
N PRO A 103 8.40 7.56 -5.66
CA PRO A 103 8.32 8.98 -5.30
C PRO A 103 7.82 9.23 -3.87
N ALA A 104 6.97 8.35 -3.33
CA ALA A 104 6.51 8.43 -1.95
C ALA A 104 7.66 8.25 -0.94
N GLU A 105 8.54 7.28 -1.17
CA GLU A 105 9.74 7.08 -0.33
C GLU A 105 10.73 8.23 -0.46
N VAL A 106 10.91 8.77 -1.67
CA VAL A 106 11.78 9.94 -1.91
C VAL A 106 11.31 11.12 -1.05
N ARG A 107 10.02 11.48 -1.13
CA ARG A 107 9.44 12.57 -0.32
C ARG A 107 9.55 12.30 1.19
N HIS A 108 9.36 11.05 1.60
CA HIS A 108 9.48 10.65 3.00
C HIS A 108 10.90 10.88 3.53
N TYR A 109 11.94 10.38 2.85
CA TYR A 109 13.33 10.56 3.28
C TYR A 109 13.80 12.01 3.19
N GLU A 110 13.34 12.78 2.19
CA GLU A 110 13.60 14.22 2.10
C GLU A 110 13.05 14.97 3.31
N THR A 111 11.84 14.60 3.76
CA THR A 111 11.21 15.21 4.93
C THR A 111 12.01 14.88 6.20
N LEU A 112 12.42 13.62 6.39
CA LEU A 112 13.25 13.22 7.54
C LEU A 112 14.60 13.95 7.57
N LEU A 113 15.27 14.09 6.42
CA LEU A 113 16.53 14.83 6.32
C LEU A 113 16.35 16.32 6.65
N ARG A 114 15.27 16.94 6.16
CA ARG A 114 14.93 18.33 6.51
C ARG A 114 14.69 18.46 8.02
N THR A 115 13.95 17.54 8.62
CA THR A 115 13.71 17.54 10.07
C THR A 115 15.03 17.47 10.82
N LEU A 116 15.97 16.58 10.46
CA LEU A 116 17.29 16.52 11.11
C LEU A 116 18.07 17.84 11.02
N GLN A 117 18.01 18.53 9.88
CA GLN A 117 18.69 19.82 9.70
C GLN A 117 18.11 20.91 10.60
N THR A 118 16.78 20.97 10.70
CA THR A 118 16.09 21.96 11.57
C THR A 118 16.24 21.66 13.06
N THR A 119 16.75 20.48 13.41
CA THR A 119 16.89 20.00 14.79
C THR A 119 18.35 20.11 15.27
N SER A 120 19.19 20.84 14.54
CA SER A 120 20.56 21.17 14.98
C SER A 120 20.51 22.19 16.12
N PRO A 121 21.16 21.91 17.28
CA PRO A 121 21.38 22.92 18.31
C PRO A 121 22.36 24.00 17.82
#